data_AF-A0A3B0XVD8-F1
#
_entry.id   AF-A0A3B0XVD8-F1
#
_cell.length_a   1.000
_cell.length_b   1.000
_cell.length_c   1.000
_cell.angle_alpha   90.00
_cell.angle_beta   90.00
_cell.angle_gamma   90.00
#
_symmetry.space_group_name_H-M   'P 1'
#
loop_
_entity.id
_entity.type
_entity.pdbx_description
1 polymer ?
#
loop_
_entity_poly.entity_id
_entity_poly.type
_entity_poly.pdbx_seq_one_letter_code
_entity_poly.pdbx_strand_id
1 'polypeptide(L)'
;MIALFIFLIFFIILLILVRQRLLNIDLSFPWFLSLIVLTYFSSSDDFIIGVAELLDIKSPPMVVVLLTLFVFLGLITVLSIYVTELRRRQVYIIRKLVLDELMKKPSK
;
A
#
# COMPACT_ATOMS: atom_id res chain seq x y z
N MET A 1 -15.44 20.96 -2.81
CA MET A 1 -14.89 20.56 -4.14
C MET A 1 -13.36 20.70 -4.31
N ILE A 2 -12.74 21.87 -4.07
CA ILE A 2 -11.28 22.06 -4.29
C ILE A 2 -10.43 21.19 -3.34
N ALA A 3 -10.82 21.07 -2.07
CA ALA A 3 -10.13 20.23 -1.08
C ALA A 3 -10.10 18.75 -1.48
N LEU A 4 -11.22 18.23 -2.01
CA LEU A 4 -11.31 16.88 -2.55
C LEU A 4 -10.33 16.64 -3.71
N PHE A 5 -10.20 17.63 -4.61
CA PHE A 5 -9.31 17.53 -5.75
C PHE A 5 -7.83 17.51 -5.34
N ILE A 6 -7.45 18.35 -4.37
CA ILE A 6 -6.10 18.37 -3.79
C ILE A 6 -5.79 17.04 -3.09
N PHE A 7 -6.72 16.51 -2.30
CA PHE A 7 -6.55 15.25 -1.59
C PHE A 7 -6.41 14.07 -2.57
N LEU A 8 -7.16 14.09 -3.66
CA LEU A 8 -7.10 13.08 -4.72
C LEU A 8 -5.77 13.13 -5.48
N ILE A 9 -5.26 14.33 -5.80
CA ILE A 9 -3.93 14.50 -6.39
C ILE A 9 -2.85 13.99 -5.44
N PHE A 10 -2.90 14.37 -4.17
CA PHE A 10 -1.94 13.94 -3.16
C PHE A 10 -1.95 12.42 -3.00
N PHE A 11 -3.14 11.80 -3.01
CA PHE A 11 -3.29 10.36 -2.94
C PHE A 11 -2.69 9.65 -4.16
N ILE A 12 -2.93 10.16 -5.38
CA ILE A 12 -2.35 9.62 -6.61
C ILE A 12 -0.82 9.72 -6.58
N ILE A 13 -0.28 10.86 -6.13
CA ILE A 13 1.16 11.07 -6.00
C ILE A 13 1.76 10.05 -5.02
N LEU A 14 1.13 9.84 -3.86
CA LEU A 14 1.54 8.83 -2.87
C LEU A 14 1.52 7.43 -3.48
N LEU A 15 0.48 7.07 -4.23
CA LEU A 15 0.36 5.79 -4.93
C LEU A 15 1.49 5.58 -5.94
N ILE A 16 1.85 6.62 -6.69
CA ILE A 16 2.95 6.59 -7.66
C ILE A 16 4.30 6.44 -6.94
N LEU A 17 4.53 7.18 -5.86
CA LEU A 17 5.75 7.09 -5.04
C LEU A 17 5.95 5.70 -4.45
N VAL A 18 4.88 5.12 -3.91
CA VAL A 18 4.87 3.74 -3.39
C VAL A 18 5.16 2.74 -4.52
N ARG A 19 4.54 2.92 -5.69
CA ARG A 19 4.78 2.07 -6.87
C ARG A 19 6.23 2.17 -7.38
N GLN A 20 6.88 3.32 -7.26
CA GLN A 20 8.25 3.56 -7.73
C GLN A 20 9.34 3.05 -6.79
N ARG A 21 9.00 2.40 -5.65
CA ARG A 21 9.98 1.87 -4.66
C ARG A 21 10.97 2.91 -4.12
N LEU A 22 10.70 4.20 -4.25
CA LEU A 22 11.58 5.26 -3.73
C LEU A 22 11.64 5.26 -2.19
N LEU A 23 10.63 4.69 -1.54
CA LEU A 23 10.63 4.41 -0.11
C LEU A 23 11.13 2.98 0.15
N ASN A 24 12.45 2.84 0.35
CA ASN A 24 13.10 1.60 0.83
C ASN A 24 12.82 1.30 2.32
N ILE A 25 11.81 1.93 2.92
CA ILE A 25 11.35 1.63 4.27
C ILE A 25 10.35 0.48 4.14
N ASP A 26 10.44 -0.52 5.03
CA ASP A 26 9.44 -1.58 5.17
C ASP A 26 8.05 -0.95 5.38
N LEU A 27 7.38 -0.67 4.27
CA LEU A 27 6.13 0.09 4.23
C LEU A 27 5.01 -0.67 4.93
N SER A 28 5.17 -1.98 5.14
CA SER A 28 4.26 -2.82 5.90
C SER A 28 3.99 -2.26 7.30
N PHE A 29 5.00 -1.73 8.00
CA PHE A 29 4.82 -1.24 9.37
C PHE A 29 4.07 0.10 9.43
N PRO A 30 4.43 1.14 8.65
CA PRO A 30 3.61 2.36 8.55
C PRO A 30 2.18 2.09 8.10
N TRP A 31 1.96 1.21 7.12
CA TRP A 31 0.62 0.85 6.66
C TRP A 31 -0.20 0.14 7.74
N PHE A 32 0.42 -0.78 8.48
CA PHE A 32 -0.22 -1.46 9.61
C PHE A 32 -0.59 -0.48 10.73
N LEU A 33 0.29 0.48 11.04
CA LEU A 33 0.00 1.51 12.03
C LEU A 33 -1.14 2.42 11.55
N SER A 34 -1.11 2.85 10.29
CA SER A 34 -2.20 3.64 9.69
C SER A 34 -3.53 2.90 9.71
N LEU A 35 -3.53 1.58 9.51
CA LEU A 35 -4.73 0.75 9.61
C LEU A 35 -5.33 0.73 11.02
N ILE A 36 -4.50 0.55 12.05
CA ILE A 36 -4.96 0.55 13.45
C ILE A 36 -5.56 1.92 13.80
N VAL A 37 -4.82 2.98 13.46
CA VAL A 37 -5.23 4.36 13.71
C VAL A 37 -6.54 4.66 12.97
N LEU A 38 -6.63 4.37 11.68
CA LEU A 38 -7.86 4.55 10.89
C LEU A 38 -9.04 3.76 11.44
N THR A 39 -8.82 2.52 11.88
CA THR A 39 -9.89 1.68 12.44
C THR A 39 -10.43 2.29 13.73
N TYR A 40 -9.54 2.74 14.61
CA TYR A 40 -9.91 3.41 15.86
C TYR A 40 -10.67 4.71 15.59
N PHE A 41 -10.14 5.57 14.71
CA PHE A 41 -10.78 6.84 14.35
C PHE A 41 -12.09 6.66 13.58
N SER A 42 -12.23 5.59 12.78
CA SER A 42 -13.48 5.29 12.06
C SER A 42 -14.65 4.91 12.96
N SER A 43 -14.41 4.67 14.26
CA SER A 43 -15.46 4.40 15.25
C SER A 43 -15.96 5.66 15.95
N SER A 44 -15.35 6.82 15.70
CA SER A 44 -15.72 8.10 16.30
C SER A 44 -16.59 8.90 15.33
N ASP A 45 -17.84 9.20 15.74
CA ASP A 45 -18.76 10.01 14.93
C ASP A 45 -18.18 11.40 14.64
N ASP A 46 -17.51 12.02 15.60
CA ASP A 46 -16.85 13.33 15.43
C ASP A 46 -15.77 13.29 14.34
N PHE A 47 -15.01 12.19 14.26
CA PHE A 47 -14.02 12.01 13.20
C PHE A 47 -14.70 11.83 11.84
N ILE A 48 -15.75 11.01 11.76
CA ILE A 48 -16.49 10.79 10.51
C ILE A 48 -17.10 12.11 10.02
N ILE A 49 -17.72 12.88 10.91
CA ILE A 49 -18.34 14.18 10.60
C ILE A 49 -17.26 15.18 10.20
N GLY A 50 -16.15 15.29 10.94
CA GLY A 50 -15.05 16.19 10.60
C GLY A 50 -14.40 15.86 9.25
N VAL A 51 -14.23 14.57 8.94
CA VAL A 51 -13.74 14.14 7.62
C VAL A 51 -14.80 14.37 6.54
N ALA A 52 -16.10 14.18 6.83
CA ALA A 52 -17.19 14.48 5.90
C ALA A 52 -17.21 15.96 5.52
N GLU A 53 -17.07 16.86 6.50
CA GLU A 53 -16.99 18.30 6.29
C GLU A 53 -15.74 18.69 5.50
N LEU A 54 -14.58 18.12 5.83
CA LEU A 54 -13.32 18.39 5.15
C LEU A 54 -13.34 17.94 3.69
N LEU A 55 -14.04 16.83 3.41
CA LEU A 55 -14.22 16.29 2.07
C LEU A 55 -15.48 16.84 1.36
N ASP A 56 -16.26 17.73 1.99
CA ASP A 56 -17.48 18.29 1.41
C ASP A 56 -18.50 17.19 1.01
N ILE A 57 -18.56 16.12 1.81
CA ILE A 57 -19.41 14.94 1.59
C ILE A 57 -20.70 15.11 2.39
N LYS A 58 -21.83 15.17 1.68
CA LYS A 58 -23.17 15.34 2.29
C LYS A 58 -23.67 14.14 3.12
N SER A 59 -23.05 12.97 2.96
CA SER A 59 -23.49 11.71 3.58
C SER A 59 -22.36 11.11 4.42
N PRO A 60 -22.43 11.18 5.76
CA PRO A 60 -21.40 10.62 6.65
C PRO A 60 -21.09 9.13 6.39
N PRO A 61 -22.06 8.24 6.10
CA PRO A 61 -21.77 6.84 5.73
C PRO A 61 -20.86 6.69 4.50
N MET A 62 -20.90 7.65 3.58
CA MET A 62 -20.11 7.61 2.35
C MET A 62 -18.61 7.79 2.64
N VAL A 63 -18.27 8.51 3.71
CA VAL A 63 -16.89 8.68 4.17
C VAL A 63 -16.28 7.36 4.61
N VAL A 64 -17.04 6.55 5.36
CA VAL A 64 -16.59 5.24 5.83
C VAL A 64 -16.30 4.31 4.66
N VAL A 65 -17.18 4.30 3.64
CA VAL A 65 -16.98 3.53 2.41
C VAL A 65 -15.71 3.99 1.67
N LEU A 66 -15.48 5.31 1.57
CA LEU A 66 -14.32 5.87 0.89
C LEU A 66 -13.01 5.53 1.61
N LEU A 67 -12.98 5.64 2.94
CA LEU A 67 -11.85 5.24 3.79
C LEU A 67 -11.56 3.74 3.66
N THR A 68 -12.61 2.92 3.61
CA THR A 68 -12.48 1.47 3.43
C THR A 68 -11.87 1.14 2.07
N LEU A 69 -12.34 1.78 0.99
CA LEU A 69 -11.76 1.60 -0.35
C LEU A 69 -10.31 2.04 -0.41
N PHE A 70 -9.97 3.18 0.19
CA PHE A 70 -8.60 3.69 0.28
C PHE A 70 -7.67 2.66 0.94
N VAL A 71 -8.11 2.10 2.07
CA VAL A 71 -7.40 1.06 2.80
C VAL A 71 -7.19 -0.19 1.94
N PHE A 72 -8.24 -0.69 1.30
CA PHE A 72 -8.14 -1.85 0.42
C PHE A 72 -7.14 -1.62 -0.72
N LEU A 73 -7.15 -0.43 -1.31
CA LEU A 73 -6.27 -0.09 -2.42
C LEU A 73 -4.80 -0.02 -1.96
N GLY A 74 -4.56 0.51 -0.78
CA GLY A 74 -3.25 0.48 -0.10
C GLY A 74 -2.76 -0.95 0.12
N LEU A 75 -3.61 -1.80 0.70
CA LEU A 75 -3.29 -3.22 0.94
C LEU A 75 -2.95 -3.97 -0.35
N ILE A 76 -3.77 -3.85 -1.40
CA ILE A 76 -3.53 -4.49 -2.70
C ILE A 76 -2.19 -4.02 -3.29
N THR A 77 -1.88 -2.72 -3.16
CA THR A 77 -0.62 -2.15 -3.65
C THR A 77 0.58 -2.74 -2.92
N VAL A 78 0.54 -2.77 -1.58
CA VAL A 78 1.61 -3.36 -0.76
C VAL A 78 1.78 -4.85 -1.06
N LEU A 79 0.67 -5.60 -1.16
CA LEU A 79 0.71 -7.02 -1.48
C LEU A 79 1.34 -7.26 -2.86
N SER A 80 0.96 -6.46 -3.86
CA SER A 80 1.53 -6.52 -5.21
C SER A 80 3.03 -6.24 -5.22
N ILE A 81 3.50 -5.26 -4.43
CA ILE A 81 4.93 -4.96 -4.28
C ILE A 81 5.66 -6.14 -3.64
N TYR A 82 5.08 -6.72 -2.58
CA TYR A 82 5.67 -7.83 -1.85
C TYR A 82 5.77 -9.10 -2.73
N VAL A 83 4.71 -9.44 -3.45
CA VAL A 83 4.71 -10.57 -4.42
C VAL A 83 5.76 -10.36 -5.50
N THR A 84 5.90 -9.12 -6.00
CA THR A 84 6.93 -8.79 -7.01
C THR A 84 8.33 -8.98 -6.45
N GLU A 85 8.57 -8.58 -5.21
CA GLU A 85 9.85 -8.74 -4.52
C GLU A 85 10.17 -10.21 -4.25
N LEU A 86 9.20 -10.97 -3.74
CA LEU A 86 9.33 -12.41 -3.55
C LEU A 86 9.67 -13.12 -4.85
N ARG A 87 8.98 -12.78 -5.95
CA ARG A 87 9.26 -13.37 -7.26
C ARG A 87 10.68 -13.06 -7.74
N ARG A 88 11.16 -11.82 -7.55
CA ARG A 88 12.56 -11.44 -7.86
C ARG A 88 13.55 -12.27 -7.05
N ARG A 89 13.32 -12.41 -5.75
CA ARG A 89 14.17 -13.20 -4.84
C ARG A 89 14.15 -14.68 -5.21
N GLN A 90 12.99 -15.26 -5.53
CA GLN A 90 12.86 -16.64 -6.00
C GLN A 90 13.68 -16.88 -7.27
N VAL A 91 13.55 -16.01 -8.28
CA VAL A 91 14.33 -16.13 -9.52
C VAL A 91 15.82 -16.01 -9.26
N TYR A 92 16.24 -15.11 -8.37
CA TYR A 92 17.64 -14.98 -7.98
C TYR A 92 18.19 -16.26 -7.32
N ILE A 93 17.44 -16.83 -6.37
CA ILE A 93 17.83 -18.07 -5.68
C ILE A 93 17.90 -19.24 -6.68
N ILE A 94 16.91 -19.38 -7.56
CA ILE A 94 16.91 -20.44 -8.59
C ILE A 94 18.12 -20.29 -9.50
N ARG A 95 18.44 -19.08 -9.99
CA ARG A 95 19.64 -18.85 -10.82
C ARG A 95 20.92 -19.23 -10.09
N LYS A 96 21.01 -18.90 -8.80
CA LYS A 96 22.19 -19.23 -7.98
C LYS A 96 22.34 -20.75 -7.80
N LEU A 97 21.24 -21.44 -7.52
CA LEU A 97 21.22 -22.91 -7.38
C LEU A 97 21.65 -23.60 -8.68
N VAL A 98 21.15 -23.14 -9.84
CA VAL A 98 21.52 -23.69 -11.16
C VAL A 98 23.01 -23.45 -11.46
N LEU A 99 23.54 -22.27 -11.15
CA LEU A 99 24.97 -21.97 -11.33
C LEU A 99 25.85 -22.86 -10.44
N ASP A 100 25.47 -23.04 -9.17
CA ASP A 100 26.20 -23.92 -8.25
C ASP A 100 26.14 -25.38 -8.73
N GLU A 101 25.00 -25.85 -9.23
CA GLU A 101 24.83 -27.20 -9.74
C GLU A 101 25.62 -27.45 -11.04
N LEU A 102 25.68 -26.46 -11.94
CA LEU A 102 26.49 -26.50 -13.15
C LEU A 102 28.00 -26.48 -12.85
N MET A 103 28.45 -25.69 -11.86
CA MET A 103 29.85 -25.67 -11.43
C MET A 103 30.27 -26.96 -10.70
N LYS A 104 29.32 -27.68 -10.11
CA LYS A 104 29.58 -28.93 -9.37
C LYS A 104 29.62 -30.18 -10.25
N LYS A 105 29.30 -30.08 -11.54
CA LYS A 105 29.40 -31.21 -12.48
C LYS A 105 30.84 -31.28 -13.03
N PRO A 106 31.69 -32.21 -12.58
CA PRO A 106 33.00 -32.38 -13.18
C PRO A 106 32.83 -32.81 -14.64
N SER A 107 33.55 -32.13 -15.53
CA SER A 107 33.82 -32.57 -16.90
C SER A 107 34.18 -34.05 -16.87
N LYS A 108 33.30 -34.89 -17.39
CA LYS A 108 33.69 -36.23 -17.85
C LYS A 108 34.41 -36.08 -19.18
#